data_AF-A0A849PH61-F1
#
_entry.id   AF-A0A849PH61-F1
#
_cell.length_a   1.000
_cell.length_b   1.000
_cell.length_c   1.000
_cell.angle_alpha   90.00
_cell.angle_beta   90.00
_cell.angle_gamma   90.00
#
_symmetry.space_group_name_H-M   'P 1'
#
loop_
_entity.id
_entity.type
_entity.pdbx_description
1 polymer ?
#
loop_
_entity_poly.entity_id
_entity_poly.type
_entity_poly.pdbx_seq_one_letter_code
_entity_poly.pdbx_strand_id
1 'polypeptide(L)' 'MAKKILPLAPVERLIRAASEGDIRVSESARSALTDELEKIGMKIAKEAIIETKHAGRKTVKAEDINRALDILKLG' A
#
# COMPACT_ATOMS: atom_id res chain seq x y z
N MET A 1 8.95 -10.14 -15.84
CA MET A 1 8.47 -9.75 -14.50
C MET A 1 7.69 -8.45 -14.63
N ALA A 2 6.50 -8.35 -14.04
CA ALA A 2 5.74 -7.10 -14.05
C ALA A 2 6.54 -6.01 -13.30
N LYS A 3 6.53 -4.78 -13.83
CA LYS A 3 7.18 -3.64 -13.19
C LYS A 3 6.52 -3.37 -11.84
N LYS A 4 7.28 -3.47 -10.75
CA LYS A 4 6.82 -3.07 -9.41
C LYS A 4 6.48 -1.58 -9.40
N ILE A 5 5.36 -1.22 -8.78
CA ILE A 5 4.95 0.16 -8.51
C ILE A 5 5.79 0.74 -7.37
N LEU A 6 6.02 -0.04 -6.31
CA LEU A 6 6.81 0.37 -5.15
C LEU A 6 8.28 -0.04 -5.35
N PRO A 7 9.23 0.91 -5.21
CA PRO A 7 10.65 0.57 -5.26
C PRO A 7 11.07 -0.31 -4.06
N LEU A 8 12.02 -1.23 -4.28
CA LEU A 8 12.48 -2.15 -3.24
C LEU A 8 13.20 -1.46 -2.08
N ALA A 9 13.94 -0.38 -2.33
CA ALA A 9 14.74 0.30 -1.31
C ALA A 9 13.90 0.96 -0.19
N PRO A 10 12.81 1.70 -0.46
CA PRO A 10 11.84 2.11 0.55
C PRO A 10 11.23 0.95 1.35
N VAL A 11 10.92 -0.16 0.68
CA VAL A 11 10.34 -1.35 1.34
C VAL A 11 11.37 -2.02 2.26
N GLU A 12 12.64 -2.05 1.88
CA GLU A 12 13.72 -2.46 2.79
C GLU A 12 13.81 -1.58 4.03
N ARG A 13 13.73 -0.26 3.86
CA ARG A 13 13.75 0.69 4.98
C ARG A 13 12.57 0.46 5.93
N LEU A 14 11.40 0.11 5.41
CA LEU A 14 10.23 -0.24 6.22
C LEU A 14 10.50 -1.47 7.09
N ILE A 15 11.08 -2.53 6.53
CA ILE A 15 11.42 -3.75 7.28
C ILE A 15 12.44 -3.44 8.37
N ARG A 16 13.50 -2.68 8.05
CA ARG A 16 14.53 -2.29 9.03
C ARG A 16 13.95 -1.41 10.13
N ALA A 17 13.09 -0.46 9.80
CA ALA A 17 12.42 0.39 10.79
C ALA A 17 11.58 -0.43 11.78
N ALA A 18 10.97 -1.53 11.33
CA ALA A 18 10.21 -2.44 12.19
C ALA A 18 11.07 -3.25 13.16
N SER A 19 12.40 -3.29 12.97
CA SER A 19 13.34 -4.01 13.83
C SER A 19 14.38 -3.09 14.50
N GLU A 20 14.24 -1.77 14.41
CA GLU A 20 15.30 -0.82 14.82
C GLU A 20 16.63 -1.00 14.05
N GLY A 21 16.59 -1.69 12.91
CA GLY A 21 17.70 -1.82 11.95
C GLY A 21 18.68 -2.95 12.23
N ASP A 22 18.44 -3.77 13.27
CA ASP A 22 19.30 -4.89 13.68
C ASP A 22 19.24 -6.12 12.75
N ILE A 23 18.19 -6.25 11.93
CA ILE A 23 17.97 -7.40 11.05
C ILE A 23 18.50 -7.13 9.62
N ARG A 24 19.10 -8.17 9.02
CA ARG A 24 19.47 -8.20 7.60
C ARG A 24 18.25 -8.56 6.75
N VAL A 25 18.09 -7.89 5.61
CA VAL A 25 16.94 -8.09 4.71
C VAL A 25 17.41 -8.66 3.38
N SER A 26 16.87 -9.81 2.97
CA SER A 26 17.17 -10.41 1.66
C SER A 26 16.44 -9.69 0.52
N GLU A 27 16.87 -9.90 -0.73
CA GLU A 27 16.14 -9.46 -1.91
C GLU A 27 14.74 -10.08 -2.02
N SER A 28 14.63 -11.39 -1.76
CA SER A 28 13.35 -12.09 -1.78
C SER A 28 12.36 -11.55 -0.76
N ALA A 29 12.83 -11.20 0.45
CA ALA A 29 11.99 -10.60 1.48
C ALA A 29 11.46 -9.22 1.06
N ARG A 30 12.33 -8.38 0.47
CA ARG A 30 11.91 -7.07 -0.07
C ARG A 30 10.85 -7.25 -1.16
N SER A 31 11.06 -8.16 -2.10
CA SER A 31 10.09 -8.42 -3.16
C SER A 31 8.75 -8.94 -2.62
N ALA A 32 8.78 -9.88 -1.68
CA ALA A 32 7.57 -10.46 -1.10
C ALA A 32 6.71 -9.40 -0.37
N LEU A 33 7.35 -8.53 0.41
CA LEU A 33 6.62 -7.44 1.07
C LEU A 33 6.11 -6.42 0.05
N THR A 34 6.89 -6.08 -0.97
CA THR A 34 6.42 -5.22 -2.07
C THR A 34 5.16 -5.77 -2.73
N ASP A 35 5.13 -7.07 -3.02
CA ASP A 35 3.96 -7.73 -3.63
C ASP A 35 2.69 -7.60 -2.79
N GLU A 36 2.79 -7.84 -1.48
CA GLU A 36 1.61 -7.75 -0.61
C GLU A 36 1.18 -6.29 -0.39
N LEU A 37 2.14 -5.36 -0.26
CA LEU A 37 1.83 -3.92 -0.13
C LEU A 37 1.14 -3.39 -1.39
N GLU A 38 1.58 -3.78 -2.59
CA GLU A 38 0.93 -3.37 -3.84
C GLU A 38 -0.48 -3.95 -3.96
N LYS A 39 -0.67 -5.21 -3.56
CA LYS A 39 -1.99 -5.86 -3.55
C LYS A 39 -2.97 -5.17 -2.60
N ILE A 40 -2.53 -4.86 -1.38
CA ILE A 40 -3.33 -4.13 -0.39
C ILE A 40 -3.60 -2.70 -0.87
N GLY A 41 -2.56 -1.98 -1.31
CA GLY A 41 -2.67 -0.62 -1.84
C GLY A 41 -3.61 -0.52 -3.03
N MET A 42 -3.58 -1.51 -3.94
CA MET A 42 -4.50 -1.59 -5.07
C MET A 42 -5.95 -1.81 -4.63
N LYS A 43 -6.18 -2.62 -3.59
CA LYS A 43 -7.52 -2.83 -3.01
C LYS A 43 -8.08 -1.53 -2.43
N ILE A 44 -7.28 -0.83 -1.62
CA ILE A 44 -7.63 0.46 -1.03
C ILE A 44 -7.89 1.51 -2.11
N ALA A 45 -7.00 1.62 -3.11
CA ALA A 45 -7.13 2.60 -4.19
C ALA A 45 -8.41 2.38 -5.01
N LYS A 46 -8.75 1.12 -5.31
CA LYS A 46 -10.00 0.80 -6.04
C LYS A 46 -11.24 1.22 -5.25
N GLU A 47 -11.27 0.91 -3.96
CA GLU A 47 -12.40 1.28 -3.09
C GLU A 47 -12.52 2.80 -2.94
N ALA A 48 -11.40 3.50 -2.75
CA ALA A 48 -11.39 4.96 -2.66
C ALA A 48 -11.86 5.63 -3.97
N ILE A 49 -11.57 5.03 -5.13
CA ILE A 49 -12.10 5.50 -6.43
C ILE A 49 -13.62 5.31 -6.50
N ILE A 50 -14.16 4.24 -5.93
CA ILE A 50 -15.61 4.00 -5.85
C ILE A 50 -16.25 5.10 -4.99
N GLU A 51 -15.73 5.37 -3.80
CA GLU A 51 -16.23 6.44 -2.92
C GLU A 51 -16.13 7.83 -3.57
N THR A 52 -15.02 8.10 -4.26
CA THR A 52 -14.82 9.35 -5.02
C THR A 52 -15.91 9.54 -6.07
N LYS A 53 -16.26 8.47 -6.79
CA LYS A 53 -17.31 8.48 -7.83
C LYS A 53 -18.70 8.60 -7.23
N HIS A 54 -18.99 7.93 -6.11
CA HIS A 54 -20.26 8.09 -5.38
C HIS A 54 -20.47 9.53 -4.92
N ALA A 55 -19.41 10.24 -4.55
CA ALA A 55 -19.45 11.66 -4.21
C ALA A 55 -19.52 12.61 -5.43
N GLY A 56 -19.60 12.09 -6.66
CA GLY A 56 -19.61 12.89 -7.89
C GLY A 56 -18.29 13.60 -8.20
N ARG A 57 -17.19 13.24 -7.53
CA ARG A 57 -15.88 13.85 -7.69
C ARG A 57 -15.03 13.08 -8.71
N LYS A 58 -13.97 13.74 -9.22
CA LYS A 58 -12.94 13.13 -10.10
C LYS A 58 -11.54 13.13 -9.50
N THR A 59 -11.42 13.56 -8.25
CA THR A 59 -10.16 13.64 -7.51
C THR A 59 -10.34 12.88 -6.21
N VAL A 60 -9.51 11.84 -6.02
CA VAL A 60 -9.44 11.07 -4.78
C VAL A 60 -8.86 11.96 -3.69
N LYS A 61 -9.54 12.05 -2.56
CA LYS A 61 -9.14 12.80 -1.36
C LYS A 61 -8.79 11.84 -0.24
N ALA A 62 -8.16 12.37 0.81
CA ALA A 62 -7.84 11.59 2.02
C ALA A 62 -9.10 10.97 2.66
N GLU A 63 -10.24 11.67 2.63
CA GLU A 63 -11.52 11.13 3.12
C GLU A 63 -11.94 9.84 2.41
N ASP A 64 -11.68 9.71 1.10
CA ASP A 64 -12.02 8.50 0.33
C ASP A 64 -11.10 7.33 0.72
N ILE A 65 -9.84 7.61 1.02
CA ILE A 65 -8.87 6.61 1.50
C ILE A 65 -9.29 6.09 2.88
N ASN A 66 -9.65 6.99 3.80
CA ASN A 66 -10.09 6.60 5.14
C ASN A 66 -11.38 5.77 5.07
N ARG A 67 -12.35 6.19 4.25
CA ARG A 67 -13.58 5.44 4.00
C ARG A 67 -13.30 4.06 3.42
N ALA A 68 -12.38 3.95 2.48
CA ALA A 68 -11.94 2.67 1.94
C ALA A 68 -11.33 1.77 3.01
N LEU A 69 -10.50 2.31 3.92
CA LEU A 69 -9.94 1.53 5.02
C LEU A 69 -11.03 0.97 5.95
N ASP A 70 -12.03 1.80 6.29
CA ASP A 70 -13.18 1.38 7.11
C ASP A 70 -13.99 0.27 6.43
N ILE A 71 -14.31 0.44 5.14
CA ILE A 71 -15.07 -0.54 4.33
C ILE A 71 -14.31 -1.87 4.26
N LEU A 72 -12.99 -1.81 4.06
CA LEU A 72 -12.13 -2.98 3.92
C LEU A 72 -11.75 -3.62 5.26
N LYS A 73 -12.11 -2.99 6.39
CA LYS A 73 -11.74 -3.41 7.76
C LYS A 73 -10.23 -3.50 7.96
N LEU A 74 -9.52 -2.49 7.45
CA LEU A 74 -8.07 -2.33 7.55
C LEU A 74 -7.65 -1.19 8.49
N GLY A 75 -8.61 -0.42 9.00
CA GLY A 75 -8.44 0.64 9.99
C GLY A 75 -8.79 0.21 11.40
#